data_AF-A0A7X9FQQ9-F1
#
_entry.id   AF-A0A7X9FQQ9-F1
#
_cell.length_a   1.000
_cell.length_b   1.000
_cell.length_c   1.000
_cell.angle_alpha   90.00
_cell.angle_beta   90.00
_cell.angle_gamma   90.00
#
_symmetry.space_group_name_H-M   'P 1'
#
loop_
_entity.id
_entity.type
_entity.pdbx_description
1 polymer ?
#
loop_
_entity_poly.entity_id
_entity_poly.type
_entity_poly.pdbx_seq_one_letter_code
_entity_poly.pdbx_strand_id
1 'polypeptide(L)'
;SNSYWFKNATSVNQFTRIAVPAIVSGIFPTSTTKPPVYLAHPNNLFTLLAPKYDMEVYEPYTKLCPGRICAKGARSASFRAKQNAIDKMTLRKRKDWSTSPVSTEDRAFAFKRYLRAMRAHKRPALYFMHNILPHMPFQFMPSLRAYRPHTVRGYMNNHWSSEQESINVAYRQYLLQTGAADTMLGLLINKLKSIGVYDRALIIVMSDHGLSFQPGDYRRSKPSRANFVEDILYIPLFIKLPYQQGGTVDFRNIESIDVLPTIAEITNIPITWNADGASIFSSGSIDRIDKAVFINQNDGNHNVVAARSGSREGGALFSFPAPSLPPRETLEWKLSLPGYSYPNLADPFYIGPHSDYIGRSTWSISDLSSAPFTFNLDKDLKLDTDRKSLIFEEKSGTCPCRIVGFVSNPPGTTLPSRQIAVSINGILWGFANLFDMNGDTTKKSFDLTVSDRAFLEGRNKVEIYFSQINDLGELSLSRLSQKPSRK
;
A
#
# COMPACT_ATOMS: atom_id res chain seq x y z
N SER A 1 1.09 -7.02 -20.10
CA SER A 1 1.09 -7.92 -21.28
C SER A 1 2.45 -8.51 -21.64
N ASN A 2 3.59 -8.03 -21.09
CA ASN A 2 4.94 -8.44 -21.58
C ASN A 2 5.81 -9.06 -20.46
N SER A 3 5.21 -9.73 -19.47
CA SER A 3 5.92 -10.33 -18.34
C SER A 3 5.24 -11.62 -17.89
N TYR A 4 5.99 -12.47 -17.20
CA TYR A 4 5.40 -13.52 -16.37
C TYR A 4 4.69 -12.87 -15.17
N TRP A 5 3.52 -13.40 -14.82
CA TRP A 5 2.82 -13.12 -13.56
C TRP A 5 2.69 -14.42 -12.77
N PHE A 6 3.43 -14.53 -11.67
CA PHE A 6 3.38 -15.70 -10.78
C PHE A 6 2.27 -15.51 -9.75
N LYS A 7 1.08 -16.03 -10.05
CA LYS A 7 -0.15 -15.78 -9.28
C LYS A 7 -0.10 -16.38 -7.88
N ASN A 8 0.68 -17.44 -7.70
CA ASN A 8 0.85 -18.15 -6.43
C ASN A 8 2.16 -17.81 -5.72
N ALA A 9 2.78 -16.67 -6.02
CA ALA A 9 3.99 -16.23 -5.33
C ALA A 9 3.70 -15.85 -3.87
N THR A 10 4.55 -16.32 -2.94
CA THR A 10 4.43 -16.01 -1.51
C THR A 10 5.71 -15.45 -0.92
N SER A 11 5.56 -14.52 0.02
CA SER A 11 6.63 -14.13 0.93
C SER A 11 6.96 -15.24 1.92
N VAL A 12 8.21 -15.28 2.36
CA VAL A 12 8.66 -16.19 3.43
C VAL A 12 8.52 -15.57 4.83
N ASN A 13 8.13 -14.29 4.94
CA ASN A 13 7.88 -13.64 6.23
C ASN A 13 7.02 -12.35 6.09
N GLN A 14 6.22 -12.05 7.12
CA GLN A 14 5.35 -10.88 7.15
C GLN A 14 6.00 -9.56 7.57
N PHE A 15 7.31 -9.51 7.81
CA PHE A 15 8.01 -8.29 8.21
C PHE A 15 9.10 -7.90 7.23
N THR A 16 9.04 -6.69 6.67
CA THR A 16 10.08 -6.09 5.80
C THR A 16 11.52 -6.35 6.28
N ARG A 17 11.77 -6.17 7.59
CA ARG A 17 13.10 -6.35 8.21
C ARG A 17 13.64 -7.78 8.13
N ILE A 18 12.80 -8.75 7.80
CA ILE A 18 13.11 -10.18 7.69
C ILE A 18 12.93 -10.65 6.24
N ALA A 19 11.82 -10.27 5.59
CA ALA A 19 11.48 -10.65 4.23
C ALA A 19 12.46 -10.10 3.19
N VAL A 20 12.83 -8.80 3.28
CA VAL A 20 13.71 -8.18 2.28
C VAL A 20 15.12 -8.81 2.31
N PRO A 21 15.77 -9.00 3.48
CA PRO A 21 17.03 -9.76 3.54
C PRO A 21 16.92 -11.17 2.94
N ALA A 22 15.81 -11.88 3.17
CA ALA A 22 15.59 -13.21 2.60
C ALA A 22 15.49 -13.16 1.06
N ILE A 23 14.72 -12.20 0.52
CA ILE A 23 14.59 -11.97 -0.93
C ILE A 23 15.95 -11.75 -1.58
N VAL A 24 16.77 -10.85 -1.04
CA VAL A 24 18.04 -10.47 -1.67
C VAL A 24 19.18 -11.44 -1.39
N SER A 25 19.03 -12.37 -0.45
CA SER A 25 20.04 -13.41 -0.17
C SER A 25 19.68 -14.78 -0.72
N GLY A 26 18.40 -15.01 -1.04
CA GLY A 26 17.87 -16.32 -1.39
C GLY A 26 17.92 -17.33 -0.24
N ILE A 27 18.06 -16.86 1.00
CA ILE A 27 18.17 -17.70 2.21
C ILE A 27 16.91 -17.47 3.06
N PHE A 28 16.33 -18.55 3.58
CA PHE A 28 15.27 -18.41 4.57
C PHE A 28 15.80 -17.61 5.78
N PRO A 29 14.94 -16.84 6.45
CA PRO A 29 15.34 -16.16 7.67
C PRO A 29 15.93 -17.14 8.70
N THR A 30 17.00 -16.73 9.39
CA THR A 30 17.60 -17.53 10.47
C THR A 30 17.42 -16.91 11.85
N SER A 31 16.88 -15.69 11.90
CA SER A 31 16.72 -14.93 13.12
C SER A 31 15.62 -13.91 12.95
N THR A 32 14.83 -13.72 14.00
CA THR A 32 13.85 -12.62 14.09
C THR A 32 14.43 -11.34 14.64
N THR A 33 15.72 -11.27 14.98
CA THR A 33 16.35 -10.10 15.61
C THR A 33 17.42 -9.43 14.76
N LYS A 34 17.94 -10.12 13.73
CA LYS A 34 18.94 -9.56 12.83
C LYS A 34 18.43 -8.26 12.16
N PRO A 35 19.21 -7.17 12.21
CA PRO A 35 18.85 -5.93 11.54
C PRO A 35 19.02 -6.07 10.01
N PRO A 36 18.18 -5.42 9.19
CA PRO A 36 18.23 -5.53 7.73
C PRO A 36 19.34 -4.65 7.13
N VAL A 37 20.58 -4.93 7.51
CA VAL A 37 21.78 -4.18 7.13
C VAL A 37 22.85 -5.13 6.59
N TYR A 38 23.71 -4.61 5.72
CA TYR A 38 24.78 -5.36 5.06
C TYR A 38 25.64 -6.19 6.04
N LEU A 39 26.03 -5.61 7.18
CA LEU A 39 26.90 -6.31 8.15
C LEU A 39 26.25 -7.59 8.71
N ALA A 40 24.92 -7.64 8.81
CA ALA A 40 24.19 -8.83 9.24
C ALA A 40 23.89 -9.80 8.08
N HIS A 41 23.93 -9.32 6.84
CA HIS A 41 23.59 -10.05 5.62
C HIS A 41 24.61 -9.76 4.50
N PRO A 42 25.89 -10.16 4.65
CA PRO A 42 26.95 -9.79 3.71
C PRO A 42 26.84 -10.48 2.34
N ASN A 43 26.22 -11.66 2.33
CA ASN A 43 25.93 -12.44 1.13
C ASN A 43 24.54 -12.06 0.61
N ASN A 44 24.50 -11.15 -0.37
CA ASN A 44 23.26 -10.64 -0.92
C ASN A 44 23.43 -10.18 -2.37
N LEU A 45 22.31 -9.84 -3.02
CA LEU A 45 22.21 -9.38 -4.41
C LEU A 45 23.23 -8.27 -4.75
N PHE A 46 23.43 -7.32 -3.84
CA PHE A 46 24.31 -6.19 -4.08
C PHE A 46 25.77 -6.63 -4.13
N THR A 47 26.20 -7.49 -3.20
CA THR A 47 27.57 -8.02 -3.21
C THR A 47 27.80 -9.03 -4.33
N LEU A 48 26.77 -9.79 -4.73
CA LEU A 48 26.83 -10.69 -5.87
C LEU A 48 27.09 -9.95 -7.18
N LEU A 49 26.33 -8.89 -7.45
CA LEU A 49 26.38 -8.20 -8.74
C LEU A 49 27.48 -7.13 -8.83
N ALA A 50 27.92 -6.55 -7.71
CA ALA A 50 28.88 -5.44 -7.69
C ALA A 50 30.18 -5.63 -8.49
N PRO A 51 30.77 -6.83 -8.58
CA PRO A 51 31.98 -7.02 -9.38
C PRO A 51 31.77 -6.74 -10.88
N LYS A 52 30.56 -7.01 -11.38
CA LYS A 52 30.22 -6.92 -12.81
C LYS A 52 29.29 -5.74 -13.13
N TYR A 53 28.44 -5.32 -12.20
CA TYR A 53 27.37 -4.33 -12.41
C TYR A 53 27.64 -3.00 -11.68
N ASP A 54 27.27 -1.90 -12.33
CA ASP A 54 27.08 -0.61 -11.67
C ASP A 54 25.80 -0.64 -10.80
N MET A 55 25.73 0.22 -9.79
CA MET A 55 24.69 0.14 -8.74
C MET A 55 23.90 1.44 -8.62
N GLU A 56 22.60 1.40 -8.89
CA GLU A 56 21.65 2.46 -8.57
C GLU A 56 20.64 1.95 -7.56
N VAL A 57 20.89 2.24 -6.28
CA VAL A 57 20.16 1.62 -5.17
C VAL A 57 19.49 2.69 -4.32
N TYR A 58 18.19 2.52 -4.11
CA TYR A 58 17.38 3.31 -3.19
C TYR A 58 16.76 2.39 -2.14
N GLU A 59 17.30 2.47 -0.91
CA GLU A 59 16.85 1.69 0.25
C GLU A 59 16.49 2.64 1.41
N PRO A 60 15.25 3.15 1.51
CA PRO A 60 14.84 4.05 2.58
C PRO A 60 14.59 3.34 3.92
N TYR A 61 14.42 2.01 3.91
CA TYR A 61 14.13 1.21 5.10
C TYR A 61 15.25 0.23 5.47
N THR A 62 15.86 -0.40 4.47
CA THR A 62 16.99 -1.33 4.63
C THR A 62 18.33 -0.64 4.39
N LYS A 63 19.44 -1.28 4.76
CA LYS A 63 20.79 -0.84 4.38
C LYS A 63 21.61 -2.05 3.94
N LEU A 64 21.09 -2.83 3.00
CA LEU A 64 21.67 -4.12 2.58
C LEU A 64 22.77 -3.92 1.55
N CYS A 65 22.77 -2.82 0.80
CA CYS A 65 23.90 -2.46 -0.04
C CYS A 65 25.05 -1.82 0.75
N PRO A 66 26.31 -2.30 0.61
CA PRO A 66 27.46 -1.69 1.25
C PRO A 66 27.70 -0.25 0.78
N GLY A 67 27.97 0.66 1.71
CA GLY A 67 28.24 2.07 1.41
C GLY A 67 29.34 2.27 0.36
N ARG A 68 30.43 1.49 0.39
CA ARG A 68 31.53 1.59 -0.60
C ARG A 68 31.11 1.27 -2.04
N ILE A 69 30.09 0.41 -2.19
CA ILE A 69 29.56 -0.05 -3.48
C ILE A 69 28.51 0.96 -3.97
N CYS A 70 27.52 1.26 -3.14
CA CYS A 70 26.41 2.12 -3.51
C CYS A 70 26.70 3.62 -3.46
N ALA A 71 27.76 4.06 -2.75
CA ALA A 71 28.20 5.47 -2.79
C ALA A 71 28.92 5.84 -4.10
N LYS A 72 29.35 4.87 -4.92
CA LYS A 72 29.97 5.13 -6.24
C LYS A 72 28.92 5.38 -7.34
N GLY A 73 27.75 4.76 -7.26
CA GLY A 73 26.64 4.99 -8.20
C GLY A 73 25.82 6.25 -7.92
N ALA A 74 25.81 6.71 -6.66
CA ALA A 74 25.19 7.96 -6.20
C ALA A 74 26.01 9.23 -6.57
N ARG A 75 26.49 9.33 -7.83
CA ARG A 75 27.18 10.52 -8.38
C ARG A 75 26.29 11.77 -8.52
N SER A 76 25.15 11.85 -7.84
CA SER A 76 24.46 13.11 -7.59
C SER A 76 24.92 13.66 -6.25
N ALA A 77 25.76 14.70 -6.25
CA ALA A 77 26.33 15.34 -5.07
C ALA A 77 25.29 15.82 -4.02
N SER A 78 23.99 15.86 -4.37
CA SER A 78 22.87 16.16 -3.48
C SER A 78 22.37 14.98 -2.62
N PHE A 79 22.77 13.73 -2.94
CA PHE A 79 22.36 12.54 -2.19
C PHE A 79 23.15 12.36 -0.88
N ARG A 80 24.43 12.77 -0.87
CA ARG A 80 25.33 12.61 0.30
C ARG A 80 25.00 13.55 1.48
N ALA A 81 24.60 14.78 1.21
CA ALA A 81 24.52 15.82 2.24
C ALA A 81 23.32 15.67 3.20
N LYS A 82 22.14 15.25 2.70
CA LYS A 82 20.94 15.08 3.55
C LYS A 82 20.85 13.70 4.21
N GLN A 83 21.35 12.63 3.56
CA GLN A 83 21.31 11.28 4.12
C GLN A 83 22.18 11.16 5.39
N ASN A 84 23.36 11.80 5.41
CA ASN A 84 24.27 11.79 6.56
C ASN A 84 23.71 12.56 7.79
N ALA A 85 22.90 13.61 7.57
CA ALA A 85 22.25 14.35 8.65
C ALA A 85 21.12 13.53 9.31
N ILE A 86 20.35 12.82 8.49
CA ILE A 86 19.33 11.87 8.97
C ILE A 86 20.02 10.70 9.69
N ASP A 87 21.09 10.12 9.12
CA ASP A 87 21.80 8.97 9.68
C ASP A 87 22.42 9.24 11.06
N LYS A 88 22.97 10.44 11.31
CA LYS A 88 23.51 10.80 12.63
C LYS A 88 22.42 10.98 13.70
N MET A 89 21.20 11.35 13.31
CA MET A 89 20.06 11.47 14.21
C MET A 89 19.36 10.12 14.47
N THR A 90 19.48 9.17 13.53
CA THR A 90 18.73 7.89 13.53
C THR A 90 19.42 6.79 14.33
N LEU A 91 20.76 6.81 14.47
CA LEU A 91 21.51 5.72 15.11
C LEU A 91 21.58 5.78 16.65
N ARG A 92 21.26 6.92 17.28
CA ARG A 92 21.48 7.11 18.74
C ARG A 92 20.25 6.93 19.64
N LYS A 93 19.02 6.87 19.10
CA LYS A 93 17.79 6.77 19.93
C LYS A 93 16.62 6.13 19.19
N ARG A 94 16.61 4.81 18.92
CA ARG A 94 15.37 4.15 18.45
C ARG A 94 15.20 2.74 19.01
N LYS A 95 14.40 2.64 20.07
CA LYS A 95 13.87 1.37 20.63
C LYS A 95 12.52 0.98 20.01
N ASP A 96 11.98 1.82 19.13
CA ASP A 96 10.72 1.61 18.43
C ASP A 96 10.89 1.99 16.96
N TRP A 97 10.76 1.00 16.07
CA TRP A 97 10.90 1.15 14.62
C TRP A 97 9.57 1.54 13.96
N SER A 98 8.46 1.63 14.73
CA SER A 98 7.13 1.96 14.21
C SER A 98 6.90 3.46 13.97
N THR A 99 7.78 4.33 14.47
CA THR A 99 7.59 5.80 14.50
C THR A 99 8.59 6.59 13.65
N SER A 100 9.29 5.99 12.68
CA SER A 100 10.19 6.77 11.82
C SER A 100 9.40 7.80 10.99
N PRO A 101 9.61 9.12 11.20
CA PRO A 101 8.99 10.16 10.40
C PRO A 101 9.82 10.29 9.13
N VAL A 102 9.71 9.32 8.21
CA VAL A 102 9.85 9.69 6.81
C VAL A 102 8.63 10.55 6.58
N SER A 103 8.81 11.88 6.58
CA SER A 103 7.69 12.79 6.49
C SER A 103 6.88 12.45 5.23
N THR A 104 5.59 12.68 5.29
CA THR A 104 4.64 12.37 4.21
C THR A 104 5.09 12.92 2.86
N GLU A 105 5.72 14.09 2.84
CA GLU A 105 6.25 14.72 1.63
C GLU A 105 7.51 14.02 1.07
N ASP A 106 8.24 13.27 1.90
CA ASP A 106 9.53 12.67 1.52
C ASP A 106 9.39 11.45 0.60
N ARG A 107 8.31 10.65 0.66
CA ARG A 107 8.25 9.36 -0.06
C ARG A 107 8.11 9.53 -1.58
N ALA A 108 7.06 10.23 -2.02
CA ALA A 108 6.84 10.51 -3.45
C ALA A 108 7.92 11.45 -4.01
N PHE A 109 8.38 12.41 -3.21
CA PHE A 109 9.48 13.30 -3.60
C PHE A 109 10.81 12.55 -3.78
N ALA A 110 11.16 11.64 -2.85
CA ALA A 110 12.37 10.84 -2.95
C ALA A 110 12.35 9.93 -4.18
N PHE A 111 11.19 9.33 -4.51
CA PHE A 111 11.02 8.60 -5.76
C PHE A 111 11.24 9.49 -6.99
N LYS A 112 10.58 10.64 -7.08
CA LYS A 112 10.75 11.58 -8.20
C LYS A 112 12.21 12.05 -8.34
N ARG A 113 12.92 12.21 -7.21
CA ARG A 113 14.35 12.56 -7.20
C ARG A 113 15.22 11.39 -7.69
N TYR A 114 14.93 10.16 -7.25
CA TYR A 114 15.59 8.95 -7.74
C TYR A 114 15.43 8.80 -9.26
N LEU A 115 14.19 8.89 -9.78
CA LEU A 115 13.92 8.85 -11.21
C LEU A 115 14.70 9.89 -12.02
N ARG A 116 14.83 11.12 -11.51
CA ARG A 116 15.61 12.18 -12.18
C ARG A 116 17.10 11.85 -12.24
N ALA A 117 17.63 11.15 -11.24
CA ALA A 117 19.04 10.78 -11.17
C ALA A 117 19.39 9.53 -12.00
N MET A 118 18.39 8.72 -12.36
CA MET A 118 18.58 7.52 -13.17
C MET A 118 19.15 7.85 -14.55
N ARG A 119 20.14 7.08 -14.96
CA ARG A 119 20.85 7.21 -16.25
C ARG A 119 21.28 5.85 -16.77
N ALA A 120 21.47 5.73 -18.08
CA ALA A 120 22.12 4.56 -18.64
C ALA A 120 23.59 4.50 -18.20
N HIS A 121 24.10 3.28 -18.03
CA HIS A 121 25.50 3.02 -17.68
C HIS A 121 26.22 2.33 -18.83
N LYS A 122 27.55 2.50 -18.86
CA LYS A 122 28.42 1.80 -19.84
C LYS A 122 28.51 0.31 -19.52
N ARG A 123 28.52 -0.05 -18.23
CA ARG A 123 28.43 -1.42 -17.76
C ARG A 123 26.96 -1.76 -17.48
N PRO A 124 26.58 -3.05 -17.44
CA PRO A 124 25.29 -3.46 -16.89
C PRO A 124 25.08 -2.84 -15.51
N ALA A 125 23.85 -2.46 -15.16
CA ALA A 125 23.54 -1.81 -13.90
C ALA A 125 22.36 -2.49 -13.19
N LEU A 126 22.47 -2.63 -11.87
CA LEU A 126 21.35 -2.98 -11.00
C LEU A 126 20.63 -1.69 -10.59
N TYR A 127 19.38 -1.55 -11.00
CA TYR A 127 18.47 -0.53 -10.49
C TYR A 127 17.59 -1.16 -9.42
N PHE A 128 17.82 -0.83 -8.15
CA PHE A 128 17.08 -1.36 -7.02
C PHE A 128 16.28 -0.26 -6.34
N MET A 129 14.96 -0.40 -6.32
CA MET A 129 14.03 0.54 -5.70
C MET A 129 13.23 -0.17 -4.62
N HIS A 130 13.59 0.02 -3.35
CA HIS A 130 12.76 -0.40 -2.23
C HIS A 130 11.70 0.69 -1.97
N ASN A 131 10.55 0.54 -2.62
CA ASN A 131 9.41 1.43 -2.43
C ASN A 131 8.71 1.16 -1.09
N ILE A 132 8.30 2.24 -0.40
CA ILE A 132 7.52 2.12 0.84
C ILE A 132 6.02 2.12 0.57
N LEU A 133 5.54 2.67 -0.56
CA LEU A 133 4.12 2.59 -0.88
C LEU A 133 3.74 1.16 -1.30
N PRO A 134 2.56 0.65 -0.88
CA PRO A 134 1.47 1.36 -0.23
C PRO A 134 1.45 1.27 1.33
N HIS A 135 2.57 0.99 2.01
CA HIS A 135 2.60 0.90 3.47
C HIS A 135 2.03 2.17 4.13
N MET A 136 1.24 1.97 5.19
CA MET A 136 0.63 3.04 5.97
C MET A 136 1.66 4.08 6.50
N PRO A 137 1.24 5.30 6.85
CA PRO A 137 -0.11 5.87 6.70
C PRO A 137 -0.55 5.99 5.23
N PHE A 138 -1.86 5.95 4.98
CA PHE A 138 -2.45 6.14 3.66
C PHE A 138 -2.68 7.64 3.41
N GLN A 139 -1.91 8.20 2.49
CA GLN A 139 -1.76 9.66 2.38
C GLN A 139 -1.52 10.14 0.95
N PHE A 140 -1.54 9.25 -0.03
CA PHE A 140 -1.31 9.59 -1.43
C PHE A 140 -2.48 9.18 -2.31
N MET A 141 -2.86 10.10 -3.19
CA MET A 141 -3.75 9.82 -4.32
C MET A 141 -2.97 9.06 -5.41
N PRO A 142 -3.66 8.38 -6.35
CA PRO A 142 -3.02 7.81 -7.54
C PRO A 142 -2.15 8.81 -8.30
N SER A 143 -2.52 10.10 -8.34
CA SER A 143 -1.74 11.19 -8.93
C SER A 143 -0.39 11.49 -8.24
N LEU A 144 -0.04 10.77 -7.18
CA LEU A 144 1.08 11.03 -6.27
C LEU A 144 0.94 12.32 -5.47
N ARG A 145 -0.21 13.00 -5.52
CA ARG A 145 -0.51 14.15 -4.67
C ARG A 145 -0.76 13.65 -3.24
N ALA A 146 -0.10 14.29 -2.28
CA ALA A 146 -0.39 14.00 -0.89
C ALA A 146 -1.73 14.61 -0.48
N TYR A 147 -2.44 13.94 0.41
CA TYR A 147 -3.51 14.54 1.20
C TYR A 147 -3.13 14.40 2.68
N ARG A 148 -3.70 15.24 3.54
CA ARG A 148 -3.33 15.21 4.96
C ARG A 148 -3.62 13.83 5.54
N PRO A 149 -2.61 13.15 6.11
CA PRO A 149 -2.85 11.91 6.82
C PRO A 149 -3.67 12.22 8.07
N HIS A 150 -4.75 11.48 8.25
CA HIS A 150 -5.47 11.39 9.51
C HIS A 150 -5.18 10.02 10.12
N THR A 151 -5.60 9.82 11.37
CA THR A 151 -5.64 8.48 11.95
C THR A 151 -6.37 7.51 11.00
N VAL A 152 -5.81 6.31 10.83
CA VAL A 152 -6.47 5.25 10.08
C VAL A 152 -7.63 4.77 10.94
N ARG A 153 -8.86 5.11 10.54
CA ARG A 153 -10.06 4.76 11.31
C ARG A 153 -10.22 3.24 11.36
N GLY A 154 -10.76 2.74 12.47
CA GLY A 154 -10.89 1.31 12.70
C GLY A 154 -9.59 0.56 13.00
N TYR A 155 -8.45 1.24 13.11
CA TYR A 155 -7.15 0.60 13.38
C TYR A 155 -6.48 1.15 14.63
N MET A 156 -6.18 0.27 15.58
CA MET A 156 -5.38 0.60 16.77
C MET A 156 -4.49 -0.58 17.17
N ASN A 157 -3.25 -0.31 17.58
CA ASN A 157 -2.33 -1.32 18.13
C ASN A 157 -2.23 -2.62 17.30
N ASN A 158 -2.12 -2.49 15.97
CA ASN A 158 -2.02 -3.61 15.03
C ASN A 158 -3.31 -4.47 14.89
N HIS A 159 -4.44 -3.98 15.39
CA HIS A 159 -5.73 -4.67 15.37
C HIS A 159 -6.80 -3.83 14.68
N TRP A 160 -7.66 -4.48 13.88
CA TRP A 160 -8.84 -3.85 13.30
C TRP A 160 -10.01 -3.90 14.28
N SER A 161 -10.85 -2.86 14.33
CA SER A 161 -12.11 -2.91 15.06
C SER A 161 -13.08 -3.92 14.45
N SER A 162 -14.23 -4.13 15.08
CA SER A 162 -15.35 -4.84 14.45
C SER A 162 -16.24 -3.95 13.58
N GLU A 163 -16.05 -2.61 13.62
CA GLU A 163 -16.81 -1.66 12.80
C GLU A 163 -16.38 -1.73 11.33
N GLN A 164 -17.15 -2.47 10.54
CA GLN A 164 -16.87 -2.79 9.13
C GLN A 164 -16.66 -1.54 8.26
N GLU A 165 -17.46 -0.49 8.42
CA GLU A 165 -17.31 0.68 7.53
C GLU A 165 -16.01 1.44 7.81
N SER A 166 -15.57 1.50 9.07
CA SER A 166 -14.29 2.13 9.40
C SER A 166 -13.11 1.41 8.73
N ILE A 167 -13.20 0.08 8.59
CA ILE A 167 -12.24 -0.74 7.85
C ILE A 167 -12.37 -0.50 6.36
N ASN A 168 -13.60 -0.43 5.82
CA ASN A 168 -13.85 -0.13 4.41
C ASN A 168 -13.16 1.19 4.02
N VAL A 169 -13.26 2.22 4.85
CA VAL A 169 -12.57 3.50 4.65
C VAL A 169 -11.06 3.30 4.54
N ALA A 170 -10.45 2.57 5.49
CA ALA A 170 -9.02 2.29 5.47
C ALA A 170 -8.61 1.49 4.22
N TYR A 171 -9.44 0.54 3.79
CA TYR A 171 -9.21 -0.26 2.60
C TYR A 171 -9.31 0.57 1.30
N ARG A 172 -10.30 1.48 1.17
CA ARG A 172 -10.38 2.44 0.03
C ARG A 172 -9.12 3.30 -0.05
N GLN A 173 -8.65 3.82 1.08
CA GLN A 173 -7.42 4.62 1.14
C GLN A 173 -6.18 3.80 0.76
N TYR A 174 -6.12 2.54 1.17
CA TYR A 174 -5.08 1.62 0.73
C TYR A 174 -5.11 1.37 -0.78
N LEU A 175 -6.28 1.19 -1.40
CA LEU A 175 -6.42 1.04 -2.85
C LEU A 175 -5.98 2.31 -3.60
N LEU A 176 -6.36 3.50 -3.13
CA LEU A 176 -5.90 4.77 -3.68
C LEU A 176 -4.37 4.88 -3.65
N GLN A 177 -3.75 4.52 -2.53
CA GLN A 177 -2.30 4.55 -2.39
C GLN A 177 -1.62 3.40 -3.16
N THR A 178 -2.31 2.31 -3.42
CA THR A 178 -1.86 1.26 -4.36
C THR A 178 -1.82 1.81 -5.79
N GLY A 179 -2.83 2.59 -6.20
CA GLY A 179 -2.80 3.34 -7.46
C GLY A 179 -1.64 4.34 -7.55
N ALA A 180 -1.20 4.90 -6.41
CA ALA A 180 0.00 5.72 -6.35
C ALA A 180 1.27 4.87 -6.63
N ALA A 181 1.37 3.68 -6.06
CA ALA A 181 2.46 2.74 -6.35
C ALA A 181 2.45 2.30 -7.83
N ASP A 182 1.28 2.07 -8.43
CA ASP A 182 1.14 1.76 -9.86
C ASP A 182 1.60 2.93 -10.76
N THR A 183 1.21 4.16 -10.42
CA THR A 183 1.68 5.36 -11.11
C THR A 183 3.21 5.49 -11.02
N MET A 184 3.81 5.19 -9.87
CA MET A 184 5.27 5.13 -9.72
C MET A 184 5.89 4.06 -10.63
N LEU A 185 5.30 2.87 -10.70
CA LEU A 185 5.77 1.81 -11.60
C LEU A 185 5.72 2.27 -13.08
N GLY A 186 4.63 2.89 -13.50
CA GLY A 186 4.49 3.46 -14.84
C GLY A 186 5.57 4.50 -15.15
N LEU A 187 5.83 5.44 -14.24
CA LEU A 187 6.90 6.43 -14.38
C LEU A 187 8.29 5.79 -14.44
N LEU A 188 8.55 4.75 -13.65
CA LEU A 188 9.80 3.99 -13.67
C LEU A 188 9.98 3.29 -15.02
N ILE A 189 8.96 2.59 -15.51
CA ILE A 189 8.97 1.93 -16.82
C ILE A 189 9.25 2.96 -17.94
N ASN A 190 8.57 4.10 -17.92
CA ASN A 190 8.79 5.18 -18.89
C ASN A 190 10.22 5.73 -18.82
N LYS A 191 10.78 5.86 -17.61
CA LYS A 191 12.18 6.27 -17.43
C LYS A 191 13.15 5.22 -17.98
N LEU A 192 12.92 3.93 -17.72
CA LEU A 192 13.74 2.84 -18.26
C LEU A 192 13.68 2.81 -19.80
N LYS A 193 12.52 3.09 -20.40
CA LYS A 193 12.37 3.22 -21.86
C LYS A 193 13.14 4.42 -22.40
N SER A 194 13.01 5.60 -21.77
CA SER A 194 13.65 6.83 -22.27
C SER A 194 15.17 6.83 -22.18
N ILE A 195 15.77 6.11 -21.22
CA ILE A 195 17.22 5.89 -21.16
C ILE A 195 17.66 4.64 -21.93
N GLY A 196 16.74 4.00 -22.68
CA GLY A 196 17.02 2.90 -23.57
C GLY A 196 17.45 1.60 -22.88
N VAL A 197 17.02 1.32 -21.64
CA VAL A 197 17.38 0.10 -20.89
C VAL A 197 16.24 -0.93 -20.80
N TYR A 198 14.98 -0.51 -20.99
CA TYR A 198 13.79 -1.34 -20.72
C TYR A 198 13.79 -2.69 -21.46
N ASP A 199 14.06 -2.69 -22.76
CA ASP A 199 13.93 -3.91 -23.56
C ASP A 199 14.93 -4.98 -23.12
N ARG A 200 16.20 -4.60 -22.95
CA ARG A 200 17.28 -5.51 -22.54
C ARG A 200 17.33 -5.83 -21.05
N ALA A 201 16.51 -5.19 -20.22
CA ALA A 201 16.53 -5.40 -18.78
C ALA A 201 15.69 -6.62 -18.36
N LEU A 202 16.23 -7.37 -17.40
CA LEU A 202 15.43 -8.17 -16.47
C LEU A 202 14.72 -7.20 -15.51
N ILE A 203 13.39 -7.22 -15.48
CA ILE A 203 12.59 -6.37 -14.59
C ILE A 203 11.79 -7.27 -13.67
N ILE A 204 11.96 -7.08 -12.36
CA ILE A 204 11.24 -7.81 -11.32
C ILE A 204 10.45 -6.80 -10.51
N VAL A 205 9.14 -7.01 -10.40
CA VAL A 205 8.25 -6.20 -9.56
C VAL A 205 7.59 -7.15 -8.57
N MET A 206 7.79 -6.90 -7.28
CA MET A 206 7.20 -7.71 -6.22
C MET A 206 6.91 -6.91 -4.96
N SER A 207 6.10 -7.48 -4.07
CA SER A 207 5.99 -7.01 -2.68
C SER A 207 6.89 -7.83 -1.77
N ASP A 208 7.31 -7.27 -0.64
CA ASP A 208 8.01 -8.01 0.42
C ASP A 208 7.04 -8.85 1.25
N HIS A 209 5.82 -8.37 1.46
CA HIS A 209 4.69 -9.09 2.06
C HIS A 209 3.35 -8.39 1.74
N GLY A 210 2.25 -8.98 2.20
CA GLY A 210 0.89 -8.45 2.09
C GLY A 210 0.42 -7.67 3.33
N LEU A 211 -0.88 -7.42 3.39
CA LEU A 211 -1.57 -6.64 4.40
C LEU A 211 -3.02 -7.09 4.53
N SER A 212 -3.49 -7.28 5.76
CA SER A 212 -4.87 -7.65 6.02
C SER A 212 -5.76 -6.51 6.47
N PHE A 213 -7.05 -6.66 6.15
CA PHE A 213 -8.16 -5.80 6.56
C PHE A 213 -9.30 -6.59 7.21
N GLN A 214 -9.03 -7.83 7.67
CA GLN A 214 -10.08 -8.66 8.28
C GLN A 214 -10.68 -8.00 9.53
N PRO A 215 -12.02 -7.83 9.61
CA PRO A 215 -12.68 -7.25 10.78
C PRO A 215 -12.40 -8.04 12.05
N GLY A 216 -12.06 -7.32 13.12
CA GLY A 216 -11.78 -7.93 14.42
C GLY A 216 -10.52 -8.80 14.48
N ASP A 217 -9.66 -8.78 13.46
CA ASP A 217 -8.39 -9.52 13.43
C ASP A 217 -7.20 -8.56 13.33
N TYR A 218 -6.00 -9.11 13.47
CA TYR A 218 -4.76 -8.37 13.38
C TYR A 218 -4.41 -8.05 11.93
N ARG A 219 -3.89 -6.85 11.73
CA ARG A 219 -3.40 -6.39 10.43
C ARG A 219 -2.23 -7.25 9.91
N ARG A 220 -1.39 -7.76 10.83
CA ARG A 220 -0.15 -8.47 10.47
C ARG A 220 0.54 -9.30 11.56
N SER A 221 0.69 -8.78 12.79
CA SER A 221 1.26 -9.54 13.92
C SER A 221 0.17 -10.28 14.67
N LYS A 222 0.32 -11.59 14.94
CA LYS A 222 -0.72 -12.46 15.53
C LYS A 222 -2.02 -12.64 14.72
N PRO A 223 -2.00 -12.65 13.38
CA PRO A 223 -3.21 -12.85 12.59
C PRO A 223 -3.73 -14.29 12.76
N SER A 224 -5.03 -14.48 12.53
CA SER A 224 -5.58 -15.82 12.30
C SER A 224 -4.87 -16.53 11.14
N ARG A 225 -4.97 -17.86 11.07
CA ARG A 225 -4.31 -18.65 10.00
C ARG A 225 -4.80 -18.24 8.61
N ALA A 226 -6.11 -18.07 8.42
CA ALA A 226 -6.71 -17.66 7.14
C ALA A 226 -6.14 -16.30 6.70
N ASN A 227 -6.19 -15.33 7.61
CA ASN A 227 -5.63 -14.00 7.41
C ASN A 227 -4.12 -14.02 7.06
N PHE A 228 -3.33 -14.80 7.79
CA PHE A 228 -1.90 -14.94 7.52
C PHE A 228 -1.61 -15.44 6.11
N VAL A 229 -2.27 -16.54 5.72
CA VAL A 229 -2.01 -17.18 4.43
C VAL A 229 -2.53 -16.32 3.29
N GLU A 230 -3.78 -15.87 3.34
CA GLU A 230 -4.48 -15.26 2.21
C GLU A 230 -4.08 -13.79 1.97
N ASP A 231 -4.00 -12.98 3.01
CA ASP A 231 -3.82 -11.53 2.88
C ASP A 231 -2.38 -11.07 3.10
N ILE A 232 -1.56 -11.86 3.80
CA ILE A 232 -0.22 -11.45 4.24
C ILE A 232 0.89 -12.17 3.48
N LEU A 233 0.78 -13.47 3.17
CA LEU A 233 1.84 -14.19 2.49
C LEU A 233 1.79 -14.06 0.97
N TYR A 234 0.62 -14.09 0.34
CA TYR A 234 0.54 -13.90 -1.12
C TYR A 234 0.98 -12.50 -1.52
N ILE A 235 1.88 -12.44 -2.51
CA ILE A 235 2.45 -11.20 -3.02
C ILE A 235 2.33 -11.14 -4.54
N PRO A 236 2.20 -9.95 -5.14
CA PRO A 236 2.43 -9.82 -6.57
C PRO A 236 3.89 -10.18 -6.88
N LEU A 237 4.11 -10.94 -7.94
CA LEU A 237 5.44 -11.16 -8.54
C LEU A 237 5.30 -11.15 -10.06
N PHE A 238 5.89 -10.14 -10.67
CA PHE A 238 6.01 -10.01 -12.12
C PHE A 238 7.48 -10.06 -12.51
N ILE A 239 7.81 -10.86 -13.52
CA ILE A 239 9.16 -10.95 -14.06
C ILE A 239 9.09 -10.77 -15.58
N LYS A 240 9.71 -9.69 -16.09
CA LYS A 240 9.98 -9.51 -17.52
C LYS A 240 11.42 -9.92 -17.79
N LEU A 241 11.62 -10.91 -18.65
CA LEU A 241 12.93 -11.30 -19.17
C LEU A 241 13.46 -10.27 -20.19
N PRO A 242 14.79 -10.21 -20.39
CA PRO A 242 15.39 -9.45 -21.48
C PRO A 242 14.72 -9.78 -22.83
N TYR A 243 14.34 -8.74 -23.57
CA TYR A 243 13.70 -8.79 -24.89
C TYR A 243 12.34 -9.52 -24.97
N GLN A 244 11.75 -9.90 -23.85
CA GLN A 244 10.42 -10.52 -23.79
C GLN A 244 9.33 -9.61 -24.38
N GLN A 245 8.54 -10.15 -25.32
CA GLN A 245 7.45 -9.45 -26.01
C GLN A 245 6.04 -9.88 -25.58
N GLY A 246 5.90 -11.07 -25.00
CA GLY A 246 4.62 -11.64 -24.56
C GLY A 246 4.59 -11.92 -23.06
N GLY A 247 3.40 -12.04 -22.49
CA GLY A 247 3.19 -12.29 -21.07
C GLY A 247 2.54 -13.64 -20.82
N THR A 248 2.79 -14.20 -19.64
CA THR A 248 2.27 -15.52 -19.26
C THR A 248 1.85 -15.47 -17.80
N VAL A 249 0.69 -16.05 -17.49
CA VAL A 249 0.30 -16.28 -16.10
C VAL A 249 0.82 -17.66 -15.70
N ASP A 250 1.56 -17.71 -14.61
CA ASP A 250 2.16 -18.92 -14.06
C ASP A 250 1.59 -19.19 -12.66
N PHE A 251 1.19 -20.44 -12.44
CA PHE A 251 0.53 -20.90 -11.21
C PHE A 251 1.45 -21.76 -10.33
N ARG A 252 2.71 -21.95 -10.73
CA ARG A 252 3.69 -22.67 -9.90
C ARG A 252 3.90 -21.95 -8.57
N ASN A 253 4.30 -22.72 -7.59
CA ASN A 253 4.46 -22.26 -6.23
C ASN A 253 5.84 -21.63 -6.04
N ILE A 254 5.87 -20.31 -6.22
CA ILE A 254 7.07 -19.52 -6.09
C ILE A 254 7.15 -18.92 -4.67
N GLU A 255 8.34 -18.93 -4.09
CA GLU A 255 8.64 -18.25 -2.84
C GLU A 255 9.58 -17.08 -3.09
N SER A 256 9.48 -16.04 -2.25
CA SER A 256 10.25 -14.81 -2.44
C SER A 256 11.77 -15.01 -2.41
N ILE A 257 12.26 -16.11 -1.84
CA ILE A 257 13.69 -16.49 -1.84
C ILE A 257 14.19 -17.03 -3.19
N ASP A 258 13.30 -17.39 -4.11
CA ASP A 258 13.64 -17.88 -5.45
C ASP A 258 14.11 -16.74 -6.39
N VAL A 259 13.89 -15.50 -5.98
CA VAL A 259 14.19 -14.30 -6.77
C VAL A 259 15.69 -14.15 -6.99
N LEU A 260 16.53 -14.30 -5.96
CA LEU A 260 17.98 -14.16 -6.14
C LEU A 260 18.56 -15.28 -7.04
N PRO A 261 18.29 -16.57 -6.82
CA PRO A 261 18.71 -17.64 -7.74
C PRO A 261 18.26 -17.41 -9.19
N THR A 262 17.04 -16.89 -9.38
CA THR A 262 16.53 -16.53 -10.71
C THR A 262 17.37 -15.41 -11.36
N ILE A 263 17.71 -14.36 -10.60
CA ILE A 263 18.59 -13.29 -11.09
C ILE A 263 19.98 -13.85 -11.43
N ALA A 264 20.53 -14.70 -10.57
CA ALA A 264 21.85 -15.30 -10.75
C ALA A 264 21.94 -16.13 -12.03
N GLU A 265 20.93 -16.97 -12.31
CA GLU A 265 20.85 -17.76 -13.54
C GLU A 265 20.76 -16.85 -14.78
N ILE A 266 19.81 -15.91 -14.81
CA ILE A 266 19.59 -15.03 -15.97
C ILE A 266 20.81 -14.15 -16.25
N THR A 267 21.52 -13.71 -15.21
CA THR A 267 22.73 -12.90 -15.35
C THR A 267 24.02 -13.71 -15.55
N ASN A 268 23.93 -15.05 -15.48
CA ASN A 268 25.06 -15.96 -15.50
C ASN A 268 26.17 -15.58 -14.48
N ILE A 269 25.74 -15.26 -13.25
CA ILE A 269 26.62 -14.97 -12.12
C ILE A 269 26.38 -16.02 -11.04
N PRO A 270 27.36 -16.88 -10.73
CA PRO A 270 27.17 -17.93 -9.75
C PRO A 270 27.04 -17.34 -8.34
N ILE A 271 26.08 -17.85 -7.57
CA ILE A 271 25.97 -17.56 -6.14
C ILE A 271 27.09 -18.30 -5.42
N THR A 272 27.90 -17.58 -4.64
CA THR A 272 29.07 -18.14 -3.92
C THR A 272 28.75 -18.59 -2.50
N TRP A 273 27.47 -18.80 -2.20
CA TRP A 273 26.95 -19.26 -0.92
C TRP A 273 25.76 -20.21 -1.15
N ASN A 274 25.41 -20.96 -0.12
CA ASN A 274 24.25 -21.85 -0.18
C ASN A 274 22.97 -21.04 -0.06
N ALA A 275 22.29 -20.80 -1.19
CA ALA A 275 20.94 -20.27 -1.21
C ALA A 275 19.94 -21.42 -0.94
N ASP A 276 18.87 -21.12 -0.20
CA ASP A 276 17.77 -22.05 0.06
C ASP A 276 16.77 -22.07 -1.11
N GLY A 277 16.65 -20.94 -1.84
CA GLY A 277 15.78 -20.82 -3.00
C GLY A 277 16.35 -21.47 -4.27
N ALA A 278 15.51 -21.58 -5.29
CA ALA A 278 15.89 -22.09 -6.61
C ALA A 278 15.43 -21.14 -7.71
N SER A 279 16.09 -21.19 -8.87
CA SER A 279 15.66 -20.36 -10.00
C SER A 279 14.34 -20.84 -10.58
N ILE A 280 13.46 -19.90 -10.90
CA ILE A 280 12.09 -20.13 -11.39
C ILE A 280 12.06 -20.69 -12.83
N PHE A 281 13.12 -20.43 -13.61
CA PHE A 281 13.19 -20.84 -15.01
C PHE A 281 14.06 -22.07 -15.26
N SER A 282 14.68 -22.63 -14.21
CA SER A 282 15.40 -23.89 -14.32
C SER A 282 14.42 -25.04 -14.54
N SER A 283 14.77 -25.97 -15.45
CA SER A 283 13.95 -27.13 -15.77
C SER A 283 13.78 -28.04 -14.55
N GLY A 284 12.54 -28.20 -14.06
CA GLY A 284 12.19 -29.11 -12.96
C GLY A 284 12.46 -28.58 -11.54
N SER A 285 12.88 -27.32 -11.36
CA SER A 285 13.37 -26.81 -10.07
C SER A 285 12.29 -26.42 -9.07
N ILE A 286 11.05 -26.14 -9.49
CA ILE A 286 9.99 -25.62 -8.59
C ILE A 286 8.62 -26.27 -8.88
N ASP A 287 8.53 -27.60 -8.80
CA ASP A 287 7.26 -28.29 -8.54
C ASP A 287 7.09 -28.50 -7.04
N ARG A 288 7.03 -27.39 -6.29
CA ARG A 288 6.80 -27.42 -4.84
C ARG A 288 5.32 -27.71 -4.56
N ILE A 289 5.08 -28.84 -3.88
CA ILE A 289 3.77 -29.18 -3.33
C ILE A 289 3.44 -28.42 -2.04
N ASP A 290 4.47 -27.90 -1.35
CA ASP A 290 4.38 -27.15 -0.10
C ASP A 290 5.06 -25.78 -0.21
N LYS A 291 4.52 -24.80 0.50
CA LYS A 291 5.14 -23.49 0.72
C LYS A 291 5.69 -23.39 2.13
N ALA A 292 6.83 -22.76 2.30
CA ALA A 292 7.51 -22.57 3.57
C ALA A 292 7.51 -21.10 4.01
N VAL A 293 7.27 -20.88 5.29
CA VAL A 293 7.22 -19.57 5.93
C VAL A 293 7.95 -19.60 7.25
N PHE A 294 8.78 -18.60 7.50
CA PHE A 294 9.44 -18.44 8.78
C PHE A 294 8.57 -17.59 9.71
N ILE A 295 8.19 -18.13 10.87
CA ILE A 295 7.36 -17.42 11.83
C ILE A 295 8.06 -17.32 13.19
N ASN A 296 7.93 -16.16 13.80
CA ASN A 296 8.39 -15.90 15.16
C ASN A 296 7.49 -16.61 16.17
N GLN A 297 8.07 -17.33 17.13
CA GLN A 297 7.31 -18.10 18.13
C GLN A 297 6.41 -17.21 19.01
N ASN A 298 6.76 -15.92 19.17
CA ASN A 298 5.97 -14.96 19.94
C ASN A 298 4.87 -14.25 19.14
N ASP A 299 4.83 -14.42 17.81
CA ASP A 299 3.86 -13.78 16.92
C ASP A 299 2.58 -14.60 16.68
N GLY A 300 2.35 -15.68 17.44
CA GLY A 300 1.05 -16.35 17.51
C GLY A 300 1.13 -17.88 17.62
N ASN A 301 0.05 -18.48 18.14
CA ASN A 301 -0.18 -19.92 18.21
C ASN A 301 -0.57 -20.42 16.80
N HIS A 302 0.39 -20.43 15.89
CA HIS A 302 0.14 -20.81 14.52
C HIS A 302 0.07 -22.33 14.46
N ASN A 303 -1.14 -22.88 14.33
CA ASN A 303 -1.37 -24.27 13.90
C ASN A 303 -0.88 -24.42 12.45
N VAL A 304 0.42 -24.24 12.19
CA VAL A 304 1.01 -24.51 10.89
C VAL A 304 1.39 -25.97 10.84
N VAL A 305 1.03 -26.60 9.74
CA VAL A 305 1.10 -28.05 9.57
C VAL A 305 2.56 -28.39 9.26
N ALA A 306 3.24 -28.97 10.24
CA ALA A 306 4.62 -29.44 10.17
C ALA A 306 5.69 -28.33 10.08
N ALA A 307 6.55 -28.30 11.10
CA ALA A 307 7.85 -27.64 11.00
C ALA A 307 8.71 -28.43 10.00
N ARG A 308 9.32 -27.74 9.02
CA ARG A 308 10.54 -28.29 8.41
C ARG A 308 11.61 -28.26 9.49
N SER A 309 12.35 -29.36 9.66
CA SER A 309 13.34 -29.49 10.74
C SER A 309 14.29 -28.27 10.77
N GLY A 310 14.49 -27.73 11.97
CA GLY A 310 15.40 -26.61 12.23
C GLY A 310 14.72 -25.46 12.95
N SER A 311 14.81 -25.46 14.29
CA SER A 311 14.64 -24.23 15.05
C SER A 311 15.73 -23.24 14.64
N ARG A 312 15.34 -22.00 14.32
CA ARG A 312 16.29 -20.91 14.07
C ARG A 312 16.05 -19.83 15.14
N GLU A 313 17.01 -18.96 15.39
CA GLU A 313 16.99 -18.08 16.56
C GLU A 313 15.71 -17.21 16.60
N GLY A 314 14.82 -17.47 17.56
CA GLY A 314 13.56 -16.73 17.72
C GLY A 314 12.43 -17.08 16.74
N GLY A 315 12.50 -18.18 15.98
CA GLY A 315 11.42 -18.62 15.09
C GLY A 315 11.56 -20.05 14.54
N ALA A 316 10.59 -20.48 13.74
CA ALA A 316 10.61 -21.78 13.08
C ALA A 316 10.12 -21.68 11.62
N LEU A 317 10.62 -22.59 10.78
CA LEU A 317 10.17 -22.73 9.39
C LEU A 317 8.99 -23.70 9.35
N PHE A 318 7.86 -23.25 8.85
CA PHE A 318 6.65 -24.05 8.74
C PHE A 318 6.22 -24.22 7.29
N SER A 319 5.57 -25.34 6.97
CA SER A 319 5.08 -25.60 5.62
C SER A 319 3.54 -25.62 5.53
N PHE A 320 2.99 -25.33 4.36
CA PHE A 320 1.57 -25.52 4.08
C PHE A 320 1.34 -25.97 2.63
N PRO A 321 0.32 -26.80 2.36
CA PRO A 321 0.03 -27.29 1.02
C PRO A 321 -0.20 -26.14 0.05
N ALA A 322 0.40 -26.26 -1.11
CA ALA A 322 0.48 -25.22 -2.12
C ALA A 322 -0.59 -25.29 -3.24
N PRO A 323 -1.34 -26.39 -3.49
CA PRO A 323 -2.34 -26.43 -4.57
C PRO A 323 -3.79 -26.12 -4.14
N SER A 324 -4.15 -26.14 -2.86
CA SER A 324 -5.38 -25.46 -2.45
C SER A 324 -5.02 -24.00 -2.23
N LEU A 325 -5.32 -23.14 -3.21
CA LEU A 325 -5.74 -21.80 -2.82
C LEU A 325 -6.81 -22.05 -1.75
N PRO A 326 -6.60 -21.69 -0.46
CA PRO A 326 -7.70 -21.76 0.48
C PRO A 326 -8.89 -21.03 -0.16
N PRO A 327 -10.15 -21.44 0.10
CA PRO A 327 -11.30 -20.63 -0.31
C PRO A 327 -10.92 -19.20 0.04
N ARG A 328 -10.91 -18.32 -0.97
CA ARG A 328 -10.37 -16.97 -0.79
C ARG A 328 -11.44 -16.16 -0.07
N GLU A 329 -11.82 -16.57 1.13
CA GLU A 329 -12.83 -15.95 1.96
C GLU A 329 -12.49 -14.48 2.14
N THR A 330 -11.19 -14.14 2.24
CA THR A 330 -10.78 -12.74 2.30
C THR A 330 -11.01 -11.99 0.98
N LEU A 331 -10.82 -12.64 -0.18
CA LEU A 331 -11.09 -12.03 -1.48
C LEU A 331 -12.59 -11.93 -1.75
N GLU A 332 -13.35 -12.97 -1.43
CA GLU A 332 -14.81 -13.00 -1.58
C GLU A 332 -15.45 -11.91 -0.72
N TRP A 333 -15.02 -11.78 0.54
CA TRP A 333 -15.39 -10.65 1.40
C TRP A 333 -15.05 -9.32 0.73
N LYS A 334 -13.80 -9.10 0.27
CA LYS A 334 -13.40 -7.85 -0.43
C LYS A 334 -14.28 -7.55 -1.64
N LEU A 335 -14.60 -8.54 -2.46
CA LEU A 335 -15.42 -8.40 -3.67
C LEU A 335 -16.91 -8.21 -3.36
N SER A 336 -17.38 -8.73 -2.22
CA SER A 336 -18.75 -8.52 -1.74
C SER A 336 -19.02 -7.11 -1.21
N LEU A 337 -17.97 -6.35 -0.89
CA LEU A 337 -18.14 -4.98 -0.42
C LEU A 337 -18.77 -4.12 -1.55
N PRO A 338 -19.77 -3.26 -1.24
CA PRO A 338 -20.42 -2.45 -2.26
C PRO A 338 -19.44 -1.59 -3.06
N GLY A 339 -19.46 -1.73 -4.39
CA GLY A 339 -18.60 -1.00 -5.31
C GLY A 339 -17.20 -1.61 -5.52
N TYR A 340 -16.88 -2.76 -4.92
CA TYR A 340 -15.58 -3.44 -5.07
C TYR A 340 -15.59 -4.57 -6.12
N SER A 341 -16.43 -4.45 -7.15
CA SER A 341 -16.45 -5.33 -8.32
C SER A 341 -15.82 -4.65 -9.53
N TYR A 342 -15.45 -5.41 -10.56
CA TYR A 342 -15.08 -4.84 -11.86
C TYR A 342 -16.34 -4.29 -12.56
N PRO A 343 -16.30 -3.10 -13.21
CA PRO A 343 -15.14 -2.26 -13.52
C PRO A 343 -14.73 -1.27 -12.44
N ASN A 344 -15.47 -1.11 -11.34
CA ASN A 344 -15.21 -0.09 -10.31
C ASN A 344 -13.82 -0.22 -9.63
N LEU A 345 -13.25 -1.42 -9.58
CA LEU A 345 -11.86 -1.60 -9.12
C LEU A 345 -10.80 -0.92 -10.02
N ALA A 346 -11.14 -0.57 -11.26
CA ALA A 346 -10.24 0.14 -12.18
C ALA A 346 -10.08 1.63 -11.82
N ASP A 347 -11.07 2.22 -11.14
CA ASP A 347 -10.98 3.57 -10.60
C ASP A 347 -11.47 3.58 -9.14
N PRO A 348 -10.56 3.60 -8.14
CA PRO A 348 -10.90 3.53 -6.73
C PRO A 348 -11.75 4.70 -6.21
N PHE A 349 -11.96 5.76 -7.00
CA PHE A 349 -12.92 6.83 -6.67
C PHE A 349 -14.38 6.44 -6.87
N TYR A 350 -14.67 5.40 -7.66
CA TYR A 350 -16.02 4.93 -7.96
C TYR A 350 -16.43 3.73 -7.09
N ILE A 351 -15.78 3.57 -5.94
CA ILE A 351 -16.08 2.53 -4.96
C ILE A 351 -16.99 3.09 -3.87
N GLY A 352 -18.17 2.49 -3.71
CA GLY A 352 -19.15 2.85 -2.69
C GLY A 352 -20.59 2.81 -3.22
N PRO A 353 -21.58 3.18 -2.39
CA PRO A 353 -22.96 3.27 -2.84
C PRO A 353 -23.13 4.38 -3.88
N HIS A 354 -24.04 4.19 -4.84
CA HIS A 354 -24.44 5.19 -5.85
C HIS A 354 -23.28 5.78 -6.67
N SER A 355 -22.20 5.02 -6.90
CA SER A 355 -21.02 5.52 -7.62
C SER A 355 -21.32 6.00 -9.05
N ASP A 356 -22.39 5.51 -9.69
CA ASP A 356 -22.87 5.95 -11.00
C ASP A 356 -23.35 7.43 -11.05
N TYR A 357 -23.52 8.04 -9.87
CA TYR A 357 -23.87 9.46 -9.73
C TYR A 357 -22.64 10.36 -9.50
N ILE A 358 -21.44 9.80 -9.31
CA ILE A 358 -20.21 10.59 -9.19
C ILE A 358 -19.96 11.36 -10.49
N GLY A 359 -19.64 12.65 -10.35
CA GLY A 359 -19.47 13.60 -11.45
C GLY A 359 -20.76 14.31 -11.88
N ARG A 360 -21.94 13.91 -11.38
CA ARG A 360 -23.20 14.61 -11.67
C ARG A 360 -23.35 15.87 -10.84
N SER A 361 -24.09 16.84 -11.37
CA SER A 361 -24.43 18.05 -10.64
C SER A 361 -25.51 17.78 -9.60
N THR A 362 -25.45 18.43 -8.44
CA THR A 362 -26.52 18.36 -7.44
C THR A 362 -27.83 18.97 -7.96
N TRP A 363 -27.77 19.85 -8.96
CA TRP A 363 -28.95 20.42 -9.62
C TRP A 363 -29.71 19.44 -10.51
N SER A 364 -29.07 18.35 -10.95
CA SER A 364 -29.73 17.33 -11.76
C SER A 364 -30.43 16.25 -10.94
N ILE A 365 -30.51 16.43 -9.61
CA ILE A 365 -31.16 15.49 -8.71
C ILE A 365 -32.58 15.96 -8.44
N SER A 366 -33.56 15.10 -8.71
CA SER A 366 -34.99 15.41 -8.74
C SER A 366 -35.56 15.82 -7.38
N ASP A 367 -35.03 15.27 -6.29
CA ASP A 367 -35.50 15.51 -4.93
C ASP A 367 -34.36 16.05 -4.05
N LEU A 368 -34.23 17.38 -4.02
CA LEU A 368 -33.26 18.11 -3.19
C LEU A 368 -33.98 18.84 -2.05
N SER A 369 -33.97 18.25 -0.86
CA SER A 369 -34.62 18.79 0.33
C SER A 369 -33.62 19.29 1.38
N SER A 370 -34.05 20.09 2.36
CA SER A 370 -33.23 20.43 3.54
C SER A 370 -33.56 19.50 4.69
N ALA A 371 -32.54 18.88 5.29
CA ALA A 371 -32.70 18.02 6.46
C ALA A 371 -32.49 18.82 7.76
N PRO A 372 -33.23 18.57 8.85
CA PRO A 372 -33.02 19.23 10.16
C PRO A 372 -31.73 18.75 10.87
N PHE A 373 -30.86 18.03 10.17
CA PHE A 373 -29.64 17.45 10.70
C PHE A 373 -28.44 18.34 10.42
N THR A 374 -27.45 18.21 11.30
CA THR A 374 -26.24 19.01 11.21
C THR A 374 -25.00 18.14 11.16
N PHE A 375 -23.98 18.64 10.47
CA PHE A 375 -22.67 18.02 10.42
C PHE A 375 -21.58 18.96 10.94
N ASN A 376 -20.48 18.35 11.37
CA ASN A 376 -19.24 19.03 11.70
C ASN A 376 -18.12 18.31 10.96
N LEU A 377 -17.19 19.08 10.42
CA LEU A 377 -15.96 18.54 9.87
C LEU A 377 -14.90 18.50 10.97
N ASP A 378 -14.00 17.51 10.90
CA ASP A 378 -12.89 17.39 11.86
C ASP A 378 -11.98 18.62 11.76
N LYS A 379 -11.49 19.10 12.92
CA LYS A 379 -10.74 20.36 13.06
C LYS A 379 -9.42 20.42 12.26
N ASP A 380 -8.88 19.26 11.88
CA ASP A 380 -7.62 19.17 11.12
C ASP A 380 -7.79 19.47 9.61
N LEU A 381 -9.04 19.47 9.14
CA LEU A 381 -9.41 20.18 7.94
C LEU A 381 -9.40 21.66 8.33
N LYS A 382 -8.35 22.39 7.95
CA LYS A 382 -8.26 23.85 8.09
C LYS A 382 -9.36 24.51 7.26
N LEU A 383 -10.59 24.41 7.74
CA LEU A 383 -11.70 25.22 7.35
C LEU A 383 -11.45 26.55 8.04
N ASP A 384 -11.46 27.61 7.25
CA ASP A 384 -11.75 28.93 7.76
C ASP A 384 -13.07 28.78 8.54
N THR A 385 -12.98 28.82 9.86
CA THR A 385 -14.00 28.30 10.79
C THR A 385 -15.36 28.99 10.62
N ASP A 386 -15.38 30.14 9.95
CA ASP A 386 -16.55 30.93 9.62
C ASP A 386 -17.07 30.71 8.17
N ARG A 387 -16.35 29.99 7.30
CA ARG A 387 -16.66 29.85 5.86
C ARG A 387 -16.72 28.37 5.46
N LYS A 388 -17.88 27.90 4.99
CA LYS A 388 -18.23 26.52 4.56
C LYS A 388 -17.41 26.00 3.35
N SER A 389 -16.12 26.33 3.28
CA SER A 389 -15.25 26.16 2.12
C SER A 389 -13.88 25.65 2.52
N LEU A 390 -13.33 24.72 1.75
CA LEU A 390 -11.94 24.28 1.82
C LEU A 390 -11.07 25.14 0.92
N ILE A 391 -9.89 25.54 1.40
CA ILE A 391 -8.90 26.24 0.58
C ILE A 391 -7.96 25.20 -0.02
N PHE A 392 -7.82 25.24 -1.34
CA PHE A 392 -6.83 24.45 -2.07
C PHE A 392 -5.86 25.39 -2.78
N GLU A 393 -4.57 25.16 -2.57
CA GLU A 393 -3.49 25.84 -3.26
C GLU A 393 -2.68 24.76 -3.98
N GLU A 394 -2.61 24.82 -5.30
CA GLU A 394 -1.97 23.80 -6.13
C GLU A 394 -0.50 23.59 -5.75
N LYS A 395 0.16 24.69 -5.36
CA LYS A 395 1.57 24.75 -4.94
C LYS A 395 1.82 24.24 -3.52
N SER A 396 0.80 24.09 -2.68
CA SER A 396 0.95 23.67 -1.29
C SER A 396 1.41 22.22 -1.11
N GLY A 397 1.44 21.43 -2.20
CA GLY A 397 1.83 20.02 -2.17
C GLY A 397 0.78 19.08 -1.55
N THR A 398 -0.29 19.60 -0.95
CA THR A 398 -1.35 18.81 -0.32
C THR A 398 -2.75 19.16 -0.87
N CYS A 399 -3.58 18.13 -1.11
CA CYS A 399 -4.99 18.29 -1.45
C CYS A 399 -5.86 18.06 -0.20
N PRO A 400 -6.93 18.84 0.03
CA PRO A 400 -7.92 18.57 1.07
C PRO A 400 -8.92 17.47 0.63
N CYS A 401 -8.40 16.41 0.02
CA CYS A 401 -9.15 15.32 -0.62
C CYS A 401 -9.85 14.39 0.37
N ARG A 402 -9.51 14.43 1.66
CA ARG A 402 -10.13 13.59 2.69
C ARG A 402 -11.15 14.42 3.47
N ILE A 403 -12.43 14.14 3.27
CA ILE A 403 -13.56 14.83 3.90
C ILE A 403 -14.03 13.98 5.08
N VAL A 404 -13.77 14.48 6.29
CA VAL A 404 -13.93 13.73 7.53
C VAL A 404 -14.77 14.54 8.52
N GLY A 405 -15.66 13.88 9.23
CA GLY A 405 -16.46 14.53 10.24
C GLY A 405 -17.47 13.62 10.91
N PHE A 406 -18.50 14.25 11.47
CA PHE A 406 -19.61 13.56 12.11
C PHE A 406 -20.94 14.30 11.88
N VAL A 407 -22.00 13.51 11.80
CA VAL A 407 -23.39 13.96 11.82
C VAL A 407 -23.91 13.88 13.26
N SER A 408 -24.59 14.92 13.70
CA SER A 408 -25.27 14.95 15.01
C SER A 408 -26.76 14.75 14.82
N ASN A 409 -27.35 13.85 15.61
CA ASN A 409 -28.81 13.71 15.69
C ASN A 409 -29.40 14.79 16.60
N PRO A 410 -30.47 15.47 16.19
CA PRO A 410 -31.37 16.10 17.14
C PRO A 410 -31.86 15.08 18.18
N PRO A 411 -32.01 15.46 19.47
CA PRO A 411 -32.54 14.57 20.49
C PRO A 411 -33.88 13.96 20.07
N GLY A 412 -34.06 12.64 20.27
CA GLY A 412 -35.30 11.93 19.93
C GLY A 412 -35.51 11.63 18.45
N THR A 413 -34.53 11.88 17.57
CA THR A 413 -34.64 11.60 16.13
C THR A 413 -33.79 10.41 15.69
N THR A 414 -34.32 9.64 14.75
CA THR A 414 -33.60 8.62 13.99
C THR A 414 -33.04 9.22 12.71
N LEU A 415 -31.90 8.71 12.24
CA LEU A 415 -31.30 9.15 10.99
C LEU A 415 -32.17 8.71 9.81
N PRO A 416 -32.45 9.60 8.84
CA PRO A 416 -33.25 9.25 7.67
C PRO A 416 -32.50 8.29 6.74
N SER A 417 -31.17 8.36 6.73
CA SER A 417 -30.31 7.45 5.98
C SER A 417 -28.99 7.22 6.72
N ARG A 418 -28.39 6.05 6.52
CA ARG A 418 -27.01 5.76 6.91
C ARG A 418 -25.99 6.15 5.83
N GLN A 419 -26.44 6.67 4.69
CA GLN A 419 -25.56 7.06 3.60
C GLN A 419 -25.55 8.57 3.44
N ILE A 420 -24.36 9.09 3.15
CA ILE A 420 -24.18 10.48 2.79
C ILE A 420 -23.55 10.61 1.41
N ALA A 421 -23.88 11.70 0.73
CA ALA A 421 -23.17 12.17 -0.45
C ALA A 421 -22.38 13.42 -0.11
N VAL A 422 -21.17 13.53 -0.67
CA VAL A 422 -20.35 14.73 -0.58
C VAL A 422 -20.30 15.38 -1.95
N SER A 423 -20.70 16.66 -1.99
CA SER A 423 -20.49 17.50 -3.16
C SER A 423 -19.40 18.54 -2.92
N ILE A 424 -18.64 18.82 -3.97
CA ILE A 424 -17.67 19.91 -4.00
C ILE A 424 -18.02 20.77 -5.21
N ASN A 425 -18.24 22.06 -4.97
CA ASN A 425 -18.64 23.04 -5.99
C ASN A 425 -19.90 22.61 -6.77
N GLY A 426 -20.87 21.97 -6.10
CA GLY A 426 -22.13 21.53 -6.70
C GLY A 426 -22.05 20.26 -7.55
N ILE A 427 -20.92 19.55 -7.52
CA ILE A 427 -20.72 18.26 -8.18
C ILE A 427 -20.56 17.15 -7.13
N LEU A 428 -21.23 16.02 -7.31
CA LEU A 428 -21.11 14.84 -6.45
C LEU A 428 -19.76 14.15 -6.68
N TRP A 429 -18.97 13.98 -5.61
CA TRP A 429 -17.62 13.43 -5.69
C TRP A 429 -17.41 12.14 -4.90
N GLY A 430 -18.41 11.71 -4.15
CA GLY A 430 -18.40 10.40 -3.52
C GLY A 430 -19.51 10.24 -2.49
N PHE A 431 -19.66 9.00 -2.06
CA PHE A 431 -20.66 8.58 -1.08
C PHE A 431 -19.97 7.79 0.03
N ALA A 432 -20.48 7.92 1.25
CA ALA A 432 -19.96 7.19 2.39
C ALA A 432 -21.10 6.65 3.25
N ASN A 433 -20.88 5.50 3.89
CA ASN A 433 -21.75 5.10 4.98
C ASN A 433 -21.30 5.81 6.27
N LEU A 434 -22.29 6.10 7.10
CA LEU A 434 -22.14 6.57 8.45
C LEU A 434 -21.83 5.39 9.38
N PHE A 435 -20.93 5.58 10.34
CA PHE A 435 -20.48 4.53 11.25
C PHE A 435 -20.22 5.04 12.67
N ASP A 436 -20.17 4.11 13.63
CA ASP A 436 -19.88 4.41 15.02
C ASP A 436 -18.37 4.36 15.27
N MET A 437 -17.83 5.41 15.90
CA MET A 437 -16.42 5.44 16.27
C MET A 437 -16.27 5.06 17.74
N ASN A 438 -15.47 4.03 18.01
CA ASN A 438 -15.17 3.57 19.38
C ASN A 438 -16.42 3.29 20.23
N GLY A 439 -17.51 2.84 19.61
CA GLY A 439 -18.78 2.56 20.30
C GLY A 439 -19.60 3.79 20.69
N ASP A 440 -19.18 5.01 20.34
CA ASP A 440 -20.00 6.22 20.51
C ASP A 440 -21.14 6.23 19.50
N THR A 441 -22.36 5.95 19.96
CA THR A 441 -23.57 5.92 19.14
C THR A 441 -24.25 7.29 19.01
N THR A 442 -23.79 8.30 19.77
CA THR A 442 -24.40 9.64 19.80
C THR A 442 -23.99 10.50 18.61
N LYS A 443 -22.87 10.16 17.97
CA LYS A 443 -22.34 10.83 16.79
C LYS A 443 -22.04 9.81 15.72
N LYS A 444 -22.63 9.97 14.55
CA LYS A 444 -22.29 9.13 13.40
C LYS A 444 -21.15 9.74 12.61
N SER A 445 -20.05 9.02 12.54
CA SER A 445 -18.85 9.41 11.84
C SER A 445 -18.96 9.14 10.34
N PHE A 446 -18.26 9.96 9.55
CA PHE A 446 -17.95 9.68 8.15
C PHE A 446 -16.50 10.02 7.83
N ASP A 447 -15.95 9.32 6.84
CA ASP A 447 -14.61 9.55 6.33
C ASP A 447 -14.58 9.12 4.86
N LEU A 448 -14.45 10.10 3.97
CA LEU A 448 -14.48 9.90 2.54
C LEU A 448 -13.24 10.52 1.93
N THR A 449 -12.55 9.79 1.06
CA THR A 449 -11.48 10.34 0.23
C THR A 449 -11.99 10.49 -1.19
N VAL A 450 -12.01 11.73 -1.70
CA VAL A 450 -12.47 12.07 -3.05
C VAL A 450 -11.31 12.40 -3.97
N SER A 451 -11.57 12.42 -5.29
CA SER A 451 -10.56 12.75 -6.29
C SER A 451 -10.00 14.17 -6.10
N ASP A 452 -8.69 14.33 -6.35
CA ASP A 452 -8.04 15.65 -6.38
C ASP A 452 -8.56 16.54 -7.53
N ARG A 453 -9.23 15.95 -8.53
CA ARG A 453 -9.98 16.66 -9.57
C ARG A 453 -11.18 17.44 -9.05
N ALA A 454 -11.62 17.19 -7.81
CA ALA A 454 -12.76 17.88 -7.22
C ALA A 454 -12.47 19.34 -6.84
N PHE A 455 -11.20 19.73 -6.74
CA PHE A 455 -10.78 21.01 -6.19
C PHE A 455 -10.23 21.95 -7.25
N LEU A 456 -10.70 23.20 -7.20
CA LEU A 456 -10.18 24.34 -7.95
C LEU A 456 -9.22 25.15 -7.07
N GLU A 457 -8.32 25.91 -7.69
CA GLU A 457 -7.45 26.86 -6.96
C GLU A 457 -8.31 27.85 -6.15
N GLY A 458 -7.97 28.03 -4.88
CA GLY A 458 -8.71 28.90 -3.96
C GLY A 458 -9.81 28.17 -3.19
N ARG A 459 -10.98 28.81 -3.05
CA ARG A 459 -12.07 28.33 -2.18
C ARG A 459 -12.98 27.35 -2.89
N ASN A 460 -13.22 26.21 -2.24
CA ASN A 460 -14.08 25.13 -2.71
C ASN A 460 -15.21 24.90 -1.72
N LYS A 461 -16.46 25.01 -2.16
CA LYS A 461 -17.64 24.83 -1.30
C LYS A 461 -17.88 23.33 -1.09
N VAL A 462 -18.00 22.92 0.17
CA VAL A 462 -18.33 21.52 0.53
C VAL A 462 -19.76 21.45 1.04
N GLU A 463 -20.52 20.50 0.51
CA GLU A 463 -21.88 20.25 0.96
C GLU A 463 -22.07 18.75 1.20
N ILE A 464 -22.77 18.42 2.28
CA ILE A 464 -23.08 17.06 2.67
C ILE A 464 -24.58 16.87 2.61
N TYR A 465 -25.00 15.74 2.06
CA TYR A 465 -26.39 15.34 1.92
C TYR A 465 -26.56 13.96 2.54
N PHE A 466 -27.72 13.67 3.12
CA PHE A 466 -28.17 12.29 3.17
C PHE A 466 -28.49 11.84 1.75
N SER A 467 -28.15 10.59 1.43
CA SER A 467 -28.46 9.97 0.15
C SER A 467 -29.31 8.72 0.35
N GLN A 468 -30.31 8.56 -0.49
CA GLN A 468 -31.14 7.35 -0.55
C GLN A 468 -31.72 7.19 -1.95
N ILE A 469 -32.18 5.98 -2.27
CA ILE A 469 -32.98 5.73 -3.46
C ILE A 469 -34.45 5.93 -3.09
N ASN A 470 -35.17 6.74 -3.86
CA ASN A 470 -36.61 6.96 -3.68
C ASN A 470 -37.42 5.79 -4.28
N ASP A 471 -38.75 5.84 -4.11
CA ASP A 471 -39.67 4.80 -4.60
C ASP A 471 -39.66 4.63 -6.12
N LEU A 472 -39.10 5.61 -6.87
CA LEU A 472 -38.94 5.58 -8.33
C LEU A 472 -37.59 5.00 -8.77
N GLY A 473 -36.73 4.57 -7.85
CA GLY A 473 -35.40 4.07 -8.16
C GLY A 473 -34.35 5.16 -8.42
N GLU A 474 -34.68 6.43 -8.16
CA GLU A 474 -33.78 7.57 -8.38
C GLU A 474 -33.10 8.01 -7.08
N LEU A 475 -31.89 8.58 -7.21
CA LEU A 475 -31.20 9.18 -6.07
C LEU A 475 -31.96 10.41 -5.56
N SER A 476 -32.26 10.45 -4.26
CA SER A 476 -32.77 11.61 -3.52
C SER A 476 -31.68 12.11 -2.56
N LEU A 477 -31.58 13.44 -2.40
CA LEU A 477 -30.58 14.10 -1.57
C LEU A 477 -31.22 15.07 -0.57
N SER A 478 -30.94 14.89 0.72
CA SER A 478 -31.38 15.84 1.76
C SER A 478 -30.16 16.56 2.35
N ARG A 479 -30.05 17.87 2.10
CA ARG A 479 -28.90 18.70 2.49
C ARG A 479 -28.81 18.88 4.01
N LEU A 480 -27.63 18.64 4.57
CA LEU A 480 -27.34 18.90 5.99
C LEU A 480 -26.81 20.33 6.19
N SER A 481 -27.09 20.88 7.38
CA SER A 481 -26.55 22.18 7.79
C SER A 481 -25.22 22.03 8.54
N GLN A 482 -24.18 22.75 8.14
CA GLN A 482 -22.92 22.76 8.90
C GLN A 482 -23.11 23.52 10.22
N LYS A 483 -22.74 22.94 11.37
CA LYS A 483 -22.75 23.68 12.64
C LYS A 483 -21.69 24.80 12.60
N PRO A 484 -21.98 25.99 13.16
CA PRO A 484 -20.96 27.00 13.39
C PRO A 484 -19.86 26.44 14.30
N SER A 485 -18.60 26.72 13.99
CA SER A 485 -17.52 26.44 14.95
C SER A 485 -17.72 27.31 16.19
N ARG A 486 -17.64 26.71 17.39
CA ARG A 486 -17.52 27.53 18.61
C ARG A 486 -16.14 28.22 18.56
N LYS A 487 -16.14 29.56 18.64
CA LYS A 487 -14.93 30.39 18.76
C LYS A 487 -14.17 30.07 20.03
#